data_AF-A0A8C2P5Z7-F1
#
_entry.id   AF-A0A8C2P5Z7-F1
#
_cell.length_a   1.000
_cell.length_b   1.000
_cell.length_c   1.000
_cell.angle_alpha   90.00
_cell.angle_beta   90.00
_cell.angle_gamma   90.00
#
_symmetry.space_group_name_H-M   'P 1'
#
loop_
_entity.id
_entity.type
_entity.pdbx_description
1 polymer ?
#
loop_
_entity_poly.entity_id
_entity_poly.type
_entity_poly.pdbx_seq_one_letter_code
_entity_poly.pdbx_strand_id
1 'polypeptide(L)'
;MVKKNFEWVAERIELLLKPESQCRVIVLMGSTSDLSHCEKIKKACGTFGIPCELRVTSAHKGPDETLRIKAEYEGDGIPTVFVTVAGRSNGLGPVLSGNTAYPVISCPPLTPDWGAQDVWSSLRLPSVLQINKDDVTALHCKVVCLIQNGSFKEALNVINTHTKVFANNSLSFEKAYCEYRLNRIENALKTIESANQQTDKLKELYGQVLYRLERYDECLAVYRDLVRNSQDDYDEERKTNLSAVVAAQSNWEKVVPENLGLQEGTHELCYNTACALIGQGQLSQAMRILQKAEG
;
A
#
# COMPACT_ATOMS: atom_id res chain seq x y z
N MET A 1 18.82 -24.00 32.19
CA MET A 1 17.92 -23.45 31.16
C MET A 1 17.54 -22.00 31.47
N VAL A 2 17.06 -21.70 32.69
CA VAL A 2 16.64 -20.34 33.11
C VAL A 2 17.74 -19.28 33.00
N LYS A 3 18.98 -19.53 33.46
CA LYS A 3 20.08 -18.55 33.42
C LYS A 3 20.39 -18.04 32.00
N LYS A 4 20.37 -18.92 31.01
CA LYS A 4 20.59 -18.57 29.59
C LYS A 4 19.49 -17.63 29.06
N ASN A 5 18.26 -17.77 29.55
CA ASN A 5 17.17 -16.87 29.16
C ASN A 5 17.37 -15.46 29.74
N PHE A 6 17.86 -15.36 30.99
CA PHE A 6 18.16 -14.06 31.61
C PHE A 6 19.34 -13.36 30.91
N GLU A 7 20.40 -14.11 30.56
CA GLU A 7 21.52 -13.60 29.77
C GLU A 7 21.06 -13.11 28.39
N TRP A 8 20.22 -13.89 27.70
CA TRP A 8 19.65 -13.52 26.39
C TRP A 8 18.82 -12.22 26.45
N VAL A 9 18.04 -12.02 27.51
CA VAL A 9 17.24 -10.79 27.72
C VAL A 9 18.15 -9.62 28.05
N ALA A 10 19.14 -9.80 28.93
CA ALA A 10 20.07 -8.75 29.32
C ALA A 10 20.84 -8.18 28.12
N GLU A 11 21.28 -9.05 27.20
CA GLU A 11 21.94 -8.63 25.94
C GLU A 11 21.03 -7.82 25.01
N ARG A 12 19.72 -8.10 25.00
CA ARG A 12 18.76 -7.48 24.06
C ARG A 12 18.17 -6.17 24.56
N ILE A 13 18.11 -5.96 25.87
CA ILE A 13 17.60 -4.71 26.45
C ILE A 13 18.43 -3.51 25.97
N GLU A 14 19.74 -3.65 25.82
CA GLU A 14 20.59 -2.56 25.30
C GLU A 14 20.26 -2.17 23.86
N LEU A 15 19.75 -3.12 23.06
CA LEU A 15 19.34 -2.85 21.68
C LEU A 15 18.08 -1.98 21.63
N LEU A 16 17.19 -2.09 22.62
CA LEU A 16 15.97 -1.29 22.71
C LEU A 16 16.24 0.20 22.96
N LEU A 17 17.43 0.55 23.44
CA LEU A 17 17.85 1.94 23.66
C LEU A 17 18.54 2.54 22.45
N LYS A 18 18.94 1.72 21.46
CA LYS A 18 19.60 2.19 20.25
C LYS A 18 18.53 2.53 19.21
N PRO A 19 18.51 3.75 18.66
CA PRO A 19 17.61 4.07 17.57
C PRO A 19 17.96 3.19 16.36
N GLU A 20 16.96 2.47 15.85
CA GLU A 20 17.12 1.55 14.71
C GLU A 20 17.40 2.30 13.39
N SER A 21 16.98 3.56 13.30
CA SER A 21 17.16 4.39 12.10
C SER A 21 17.50 5.83 12.45
N GLN A 22 18.26 6.47 11.56
CA GLN A 22 18.49 7.90 11.60
C GLN A 22 17.26 8.63 11.06
N CYS A 23 16.99 9.82 11.57
CA CYS A 23 15.92 10.69 11.09
C CYS A 23 16.32 12.16 11.21
N ARG A 24 15.71 13.02 10.40
CA ARG A 24 15.93 14.47 10.46
C ARG A 24 14.74 15.26 9.95
N VAL A 25 14.58 16.47 10.48
CA VAL A 25 13.71 17.52 9.94
C VAL A 25 14.56 18.66 9.37
N ILE A 26 14.23 19.11 8.16
CA ILE A 26 14.83 20.30 7.55
C ILE A 26 13.76 21.38 7.42
N VAL A 27 13.93 22.49 8.13
CA VAL A 27 13.03 23.63 8.03
C VAL A 27 13.60 24.63 7.02
N LEU A 28 12.91 24.78 5.88
CA LEU A 28 13.25 25.77 4.86
C LEU A 28 12.36 27.01 5.03
N MET A 29 12.97 28.16 5.31
CA MET A 29 12.25 29.42 5.46
C MET A 29 12.47 30.38 4.28
N GLY A 30 11.39 31.00 3.80
CA GLY A 30 11.41 31.96 2.69
C GLY A 30 12.11 33.28 3.01
N SER A 31 12.16 33.62 4.30
CA SER A 31 12.66 34.90 4.83
C SER A 31 13.20 34.70 6.24
N THR A 32 14.26 35.42 6.59
CA THR A 32 14.82 35.46 7.94
C THR A 32 13.86 36.10 8.96
N SER A 33 12.85 36.84 8.51
CA SER A 33 11.77 37.36 9.37
C SER A 33 10.99 36.25 10.07
N ASP A 34 10.94 35.06 9.48
CA ASP A 34 10.16 33.92 9.98
C ASP A 34 10.98 33.02 10.92
N LEU A 35 12.22 33.41 11.25
CA LEU A 35 13.13 32.63 12.10
C LEU A 35 12.52 32.29 13.46
N SER A 36 11.80 33.24 14.07
CA SER A 36 11.14 33.03 15.38
C SER A 36 10.06 31.93 15.34
N HIS A 37 9.40 31.75 14.18
CA HIS A 37 8.47 30.66 13.96
C HIS A 37 9.21 29.34 13.76
N CYS A 38 10.28 29.35 12.97
CA CYS A 38 11.10 28.16 12.69
C CYS A 38 11.78 27.59 13.94
N GLU A 39 12.23 28.45 14.85
CA GLU A 39 12.82 28.01 16.13
C GLU A 39 11.82 27.26 17.03
N LYS A 40 10.52 27.57 16.94
CA LYS A 40 9.49 26.81 17.65
C LYS A 40 9.39 25.38 17.12
N ILE A 41 9.47 25.21 15.79
CA ILE A 41 9.47 23.90 15.13
C ILE A 41 10.71 23.11 15.55
N LYS A 42 11.89 23.73 15.47
CA LYS A 42 13.16 23.11 15.89
C LYS A 42 13.14 22.68 17.36
N LYS A 43 12.63 23.53 18.25
CA LYS A 43 12.47 23.22 19.67
C LYS A 43 11.53 22.03 19.89
N ALA A 44 10.42 21.97 19.16
CA ALA A 44 9.49 20.84 19.23
C ALA A 44 10.13 19.54 18.70
N CYS A 45 10.90 19.56 17.60
CA CYS A 45 11.65 18.39 17.15
C CYS A 45 12.61 17.86 18.23
N GLY A 46 13.26 18.77 18.96
CA GLY A 46 14.15 18.43 20.08
C GLY A 46 13.47 17.64 21.21
N THR A 47 12.19 17.88 21.49
CA THR A 47 11.45 17.11 22.52
C THR A 47 11.21 15.66 22.11
N PHE A 48 11.27 15.36 20.81
CA PHE A 48 11.17 14.01 20.27
C PHE A 48 12.55 13.38 19.98
N GLY A 49 13.65 14.08 20.30
CA GLY A 49 15.00 13.60 19.99
C GLY A 49 15.32 13.61 18.49
N ILE A 50 14.57 14.37 17.68
CA ILE A 50 14.76 14.43 16.22
C ILE A 50 15.68 15.60 15.86
N PRO A 51 16.84 15.36 15.21
CA PRO A 51 17.70 16.41 14.68
C PRO A 51 16.94 17.35 13.74
N CYS A 52 17.11 18.66 13.91
CA CYS A 52 16.42 19.66 13.12
C CYS A 52 17.36 20.81 12.69
N GLU A 53 17.48 21.01 11.37
CA GLU A 53 18.30 22.06 10.77
C GLU A 53 17.42 23.15 10.14
N LEU A 54 17.90 24.39 10.16
CA LEU A 54 17.20 25.55 9.57
C LEU A 54 18.00 26.05 8.37
N ARG A 55 17.33 26.30 7.24
CA ARG A 55 17.91 26.91 6.05
C ARG A 55 17.03 28.05 5.54
N VAL A 56 17.64 29.04 4.91
CA VAL A 56 16.94 30.16 4.27
C VAL A 56 17.02 29.98 2.76
N THR A 57 15.87 29.88 2.09
CA THR A 57 15.80 29.82 0.63
C THR A 57 14.42 30.27 0.15
N SER A 58 14.34 30.84 -1.05
CA SER A 58 13.10 31.39 -1.59
C SER A 58 12.82 30.85 -2.98
N ALA A 59 11.76 30.06 -3.13
CA ALA A 59 11.33 29.54 -4.43
C ALA A 59 10.99 30.65 -5.45
N HIS A 60 10.59 31.84 -5.01
CA HIS A 60 10.28 32.95 -5.90
C HIS A 60 11.51 33.75 -6.36
N LYS A 61 12.58 33.77 -5.56
CA LYS A 61 13.76 34.63 -5.80
C LYS A 61 15.03 33.84 -6.17
N GLY A 62 15.10 32.57 -5.78
CA GLY A 62 16.21 31.64 -6.00
C GLY A 62 15.71 30.19 -6.00
N PRO A 63 14.88 29.80 -6.99
CA PRO A 63 14.39 28.42 -7.10
C PRO A 63 15.51 27.40 -7.33
N ASP A 64 16.54 27.78 -8.07
CA ASP A 64 17.75 26.99 -8.32
C ASP A 64 18.48 26.64 -7.02
N GLU A 65 18.68 27.61 -6.14
CA GLU A 65 19.28 27.37 -4.82
C GLU A 65 18.38 26.48 -3.96
N THR A 66 17.06 26.66 -4.03
CA THR A 66 16.10 25.80 -3.31
C THR A 66 16.26 24.33 -3.74
N LEU A 67 16.37 24.07 -5.03
CA LEU A 67 16.57 22.72 -5.57
C LEU A 67 17.95 22.14 -5.23
N ARG A 68 18.99 22.99 -5.18
CA ARG A 68 20.33 22.59 -4.77
C ARG A 68 20.36 22.16 -3.30
N ILE A 69 19.77 22.96 -2.40
CA ILE A 69 19.66 22.65 -0.97
C ILE A 69 18.87 21.35 -0.77
N LYS A 70 17.75 21.17 -1.48
CA LYS A 70 16.98 19.92 -1.46
C LYS A 70 17.86 18.72 -1.81
N ALA A 71 18.65 18.82 -2.89
CA ALA A 71 19.51 17.73 -3.36
C ALA A 71 20.62 17.38 -2.36
N GLU A 72 21.14 18.35 -1.59
CA GLU A 72 22.08 18.08 -0.49
C GLU A 72 21.50 17.07 0.52
N TYR A 73 20.23 17.25 0.89
CA TYR A 73 19.55 16.42 1.90
C TYR A 73 18.95 15.13 1.36
N GLU A 74 18.70 15.03 0.05
CA GLU A 74 18.34 13.75 -0.58
C GLU A 74 19.55 12.86 -0.84
N GLY A 75 20.73 13.47 -1.03
CA GLY A 75 21.93 12.78 -1.47
C GLY A 75 22.74 12.10 -0.37
N ASP A 76 22.47 12.37 0.90
CA ASP A 76 23.25 11.84 2.03
C ASP A 76 22.68 10.56 2.66
N GLY A 77 21.53 10.10 2.18
CA GLY A 77 20.90 8.84 2.61
C GLY A 77 20.20 8.89 3.97
N ILE A 78 20.10 10.07 4.61
CA ILE A 78 19.41 10.21 5.90
C ILE A 78 17.91 10.46 5.66
N PRO A 79 17.01 9.61 6.19
CA PRO A 79 15.57 9.82 6.09
C PRO A 79 15.16 11.21 6.60
N THR A 80 14.59 12.02 5.70
CA THR A 80 14.37 13.45 5.92
C THR A 80 12.91 13.84 5.67
N VAL A 81 12.34 14.64 6.57
CA VAL A 81 11.08 15.37 6.35
C VAL A 81 11.40 16.85 6.17
N PHE A 82 10.85 17.46 5.12
CA PHE A 82 10.98 18.90 4.91
C PHE A 82 9.78 19.64 5.50
N VAL A 83 10.05 20.73 6.21
CA VAL A 83 9.03 21.67 6.67
C VAL A 83 9.28 23.02 6.02
N THR A 84 8.32 23.52 5.24
CA THR A 84 8.46 24.82 4.58
C THR A 84 7.72 25.90 5.34
N VAL A 85 8.41 27.00 5.63
CA VAL A 85 7.88 28.18 6.32
C VAL A 85 7.95 29.37 5.38
N ALA A 86 6.81 29.73 4.80
CA ALA A 86 6.68 30.89 3.93
C ALA A 86 5.35 31.59 4.20
N GLY A 87 5.40 32.88 4.52
CA GLY A 87 4.20 33.71 4.66
C GLY A 87 3.63 34.15 3.30
N ARG A 88 2.43 34.75 3.32
CA ARG A 88 1.72 35.23 2.12
C ARG A 88 1.44 34.09 1.14
N SER A 89 1.80 34.28 -0.14
CA SER A 89 1.72 33.24 -1.15
C SER A 89 2.87 32.24 -1.00
N ASN A 90 2.60 31.08 -0.41
CA ASN A 90 3.58 30.03 -0.20
C ASN A 90 3.89 29.28 -1.51
N GLY A 91 4.94 29.71 -2.23
CA GLY A 91 5.50 28.95 -3.35
C GLY A 91 6.57 27.93 -2.94
N LEU A 92 7.11 28.02 -1.72
CA LEU A 92 8.22 27.16 -1.27
C LEU A 92 7.76 25.71 -1.05
N GLY A 93 6.64 25.52 -0.36
CA GLY A 93 6.02 24.19 -0.15
C GLY A 93 5.72 23.47 -1.47
N PRO A 94 4.97 24.10 -2.40
CA PRO A 94 4.64 23.49 -3.70
C PRO A 94 5.86 23.14 -4.55
N VAL A 95 6.84 24.05 -4.66
CA VAL A 95 8.06 23.79 -5.44
C VAL A 95 8.84 22.62 -4.86
N LEU A 96 9.00 22.56 -3.53
CA LEU A 96 9.70 21.46 -2.90
C LEU A 96 8.94 20.14 -3.08
N SER A 97 7.63 20.13 -2.80
CA SER A 97 6.74 18.96 -2.89
C SER A 97 6.71 18.37 -4.30
N GLY A 98 6.72 19.21 -5.34
CA GLY A 98 6.76 18.75 -6.73
C GLY A 98 8.11 18.20 -7.19
N ASN A 99 9.19 18.36 -6.41
CA ASN A 99 10.56 18.02 -6.82
C ASN A 99 11.27 17.05 -5.87
N THR A 100 10.58 16.50 -4.86
CA THR A 100 11.14 15.52 -3.92
C THR A 100 10.18 14.35 -3.71
N ALA A 101 10.74 13.15 -3.52
CA ALA A 101 9.97 11.99 -3.07
C ALA A 101 9.75 11.99 -1.55
N TYR A 102 10.44 12.86 -0.81
CA TYR A 102 10.32 12.95 0.64
C TYR A 102 9.08 13.75 1.08
N PRO A 103 8.57 13.52 2.30
CA PRO A 103 7.44 14.28 2.80
C PRO A 103 7.76 15.77 2.92
N VAL A 104 6.85 16.62 2.44
CA VAL A 104 6.91 18.08 2.57
C VAL A 104 5.69 18.59 3.33
N ILE A 105 5.92 19.27 4.45
CA ILE A 105 4.87 19.86 5.29
C ILE A 105 4.93 21.37 5.19
N SER A 106 3.85 22.01 4.75
CA SER A 106 3.73 23.47 4.81
C SER A 106 3.29 23.91 6.21
N CYS A 107 4.12 24.71 6.88
CA CYS A 107 3.82 25.33 8.17
C CYS A 107 3.92 26.86 8.02
N PRO A 108 2.94 27.51 7.36
CA PRO A 108 3.00 28.95 7.10
C PRO A 108 2.86 29.74 8.41
N PRO A 109 3.62 30.85 8.60
CA PRO A 109 3.53 31.71 9.77
C PRO A 109 2.30 32.63 9.70
N LEU A 110 1.10 32.05 9.76
CA LEU A 110 -0.17 32.77 9.61
C LEU A 110 -0.40 33.76 10.77
N THR A 111 -0.93 34.94 10.43
CA THR A 111 -1.37 35.96 11.39
C THR A 111 -2.88 36.20 11.25
N PRO A 112 -3.58 36.74 12.27
CA PRO A 112 -5.02 37.00 12.17
C PRO A 112 -5.42 37.93 11.02
N ASP A 113 -4.55 38.86 10.63
CA ASP A 113 -4.87 39.90 9.63
C ASP A 113 -5.08 39.33 8.22
N TRP A 114 -4.25 38.37 7.80
CA TRP A 114 -4.23 37.82 6.43
C TRP A 114 -4.24 36.29 6.37
N GLY A 115 -4.18 35.62 7.52
CA GLY A 115 -4.01 34.16 7.59
C GLY A 115 -5.13 33.38 6.91
N ALA A 116 -6.36 33.91 6.93
CA ALA A 116 -7.51 33.30 6.26
C ALA A 116 -7.37 33.27 4.73
N GLN A 117 -6.63 34.22 4.14
CA GLN A 117 -6.35 34.26 2.72
C GLN A 117 -5.07 33.48 2.40
N ASP A 118 -4.01 33.69 3.19
CA ASP A 118 -2.68 33.11 2.96
C ASP A 118 -2.69 31.58 3.01
N VAL A 119 -3.48 30.98 3.91
CA VAL A 119 -3.55 29.52 4.11
C VAL A 119 -3.92 28.77 2.83
N TRP A 120 -4.73 29.37 1.96
CA TRP A 120 -5.19 28.72 0.72
C TRP A 120 -4.05 28.43 -0.25
N SER A 121 -2.96 29.22 -0.22
CA SER A 121 -1.77 28.95 -1.05
C SER A 121 -1.06 27.65 -0.66
N SER A 122 -1.23 27.18 0.58
CA SER A 122 -0.68 25.89 1.06
C SER A 122 -1.66 24.73 0.90
N LEU A 123 -2.97 25.00 0.85
CA LEU A 123 -4.02 23.97 0.79
C LEU A 123 -4.47 23.63 -0.64
N ARG A 124 -4.54 24.61 -1.55
CA ARG A 124 -5.04 24.43 -2.92
C ARG A 124 -3.88 24.34 -3.90
N LEU A 125 -3.32 23.14 -4.02
CA LEU A 125 -2.22 22.86 -4.93
C LEU A 125 -2.74 22.34 -6.28
N PRO A 126 -2.07 22.67 -7.39
CA PRO A 126 -2.38 22.04 -8.67
C PRO A 126 -2.07 20.54 -8.56
N SER A 127 -3.00 19.70 -9.03
CA SER A 127 -2.67 18.28 -9.17
C SER A 127 -1.73 18.10 -10.37
N VAL A 128 -0.86 17.09 -10.32
CA VAL A 128 -0.02 16.72 -11.48
C VAL A 128 -0.90 16.55 -12.73
N LEU A 129 -2.09 15.96 -12.57
CA LEU A 129 -3.07 15.76 -13.66
C LEU A 129 -3.74 17.04 -14.18
N GLN A 130 -3.69 18.15 -13.44
CA GLN A 130 -4.10 19.46 -13.97
C GLN A 130 -3.01 20.10 -14.84
N ILE A 131 -1.74 19.84 -14.52
CA ILE A 131 -0.58 20.35 -15.26
C ILE A 131 -0.30 19.47 -16.49
N ASN A 132 -0.23 18.17 -16.29
CA ASN A 132 -0.05 17.15 -17.32
C ASN A 132 -1.17 16.09 -17.19
N LYS A 133 -2.19 16.22 -18.04
CA LYS A 133 -3.37 15.34 -18.02
C LYS A 133 -3.04 13.88 -18.36
N ASP A 134 -1.95 13.66 -19.08
CA ASP A 134 -1.54 12.34 -19.58
C ASP A 134 -0.33 11.78 -18.82
N ASP A 135 -0.04 12.31 -17.62
CA ASP A 135 1.02 11.77 -16.76
C ASP A 135 0.68 10.35 -16.29
N VAL A 136 1.39 9.37 -16.84
CA VAL A 136 1.11 7.94 -16.61
C VAL A 136 1.21 7.58 -15.12
N THR A 137 2.23 8.10 -14.44
CA THR A 137 2.49 7.81 -13.03
C THR A 137 1.40 8.41 -12.15
N ALA A 138 1.03 9.67 -12.37
CA ALA A 138 -0.02 10.31 -11.59
C ALA A 138 -1.40 9.67 -11.84
N LEU A 139 -1.69 9.24 -13.08
CA LEU A 139 -2.91 8.51 -13.38
C LEU A 139 -2.94 7.13 -12.70
N HIS A 140 -1.82 6.40 -12.69
CA HIS A 140 -1.70 5.12 -11.98
C HIS A 140 -1.86 5.29 -10.47
N CYS A 141 -1.17 6.25 -9.85
CA CYS A 141 -1.34 6.59 -8.44
C CYS A 141 -2.80 6.91 -8.11
N LYS A 142 -3.48 7.70 -8.95
CA LYS A 142 -4.91 8.01 -8.79
C LYS A 142 -5.76 6.74 -8.82
N VAL A 143 -5.51 5.81 -9.74
CA VAL A 143 -6.22 4.53 -9.82
C VAL A 143 -6.02 3.72 -8.54
N VAL A 144 -4.79 3.60 -8.06
CA VAL A 144 -4.47 2.87 -6.81
C VAL A 144 -5.17 3.51 -5.62
N CYS A 145 -5.11 4.84 -5.46
CA CYS A 145 -5.82 5.54 -4.38
C CYS A 145 -7.34 5.32 -4.43
N LEU A 146 -7.94 5.35 -5.62
CA LEU A 146 -9.37 5.07 -5.79
C LEU A 146 -9.71 3.62 -5.40
N ILE A 147 -8.87 2.65 -5.75
CA ILE A 147 -9.04 1.24 -5.34
C ILE A 147 -8.94 1.09 -3.82
N GLN A 148 -7.93 1.69 -3.19
CA GLN A 148 -7.74 1.63 -1.74
C GLN A 148 -8.88 2.30 -0.96
N ASN A 149 -9.49 3.34 -1.54
CA ASN A 149 -10.67 4.00 -0.98
C ASN A 149 -12.00 3.28 -1.30
N GLY A 150 -11.97 2.15 -2.02
CA GLY A 150 -13.18 1.40 -2.39
C GLY A 150 -13.95 1.96 -3.60
N SER A 151 -13.45 2.99 -4.27
CA SER A 151 -14.07 3.65 -5.44
C SER A 151 -13.76 2.92 -6.76
N PHE A 152 -14.09 1.63 -6.84
CA PHE A 152 -13.74 0.77 -7.99
C PHE A 152 -14.31 1.25 -9.33
N LYS A 153 -15.53 1.79 -9.33
CA LYS A 153 -16.18 2.32 -10.55
C LYS A 153 -15.45 3.54 -11.09
N GLU A 154 -14.99 4.43 -10.21
CA GLU A 154 -14.23 5.61 -10.60
C GLU A 154 -12.83 5.23 -11.08
N ALA A 155 -12.15 4.30 -10.39
CA ALA A 155 -10.88 3.76 -10.83
C ALA A 155 -10.98 3.17 -12.25
N LEU A 156 -11.99 2.34 -12.50
CA LEU A 156 -12.24 1.74 -13.82
C LEU A 156 -12.55 2.80 -14.88
N ASN A 157 -13.29 3.86 -14.55
CA ASN A 157 -13.52 4.97 -15.46
C ASN A 157 -12.22 5.67 -15.83
N VAL A 158 -11.33 5.94 -14.86
CA VAL A 158 -10.02 6.56 -15.14
C VAL A 158 -9.21 5.71 -16.11
N ILE A 159 -9.14 4.38 -15.88
CA ILE A 159 -8.43 3.44 -16.75
C ILE A 159 -9.00 3.48 -18.17
N ASN A 160 -10.32 3.36 -18.32
CA ASN A 160 -10.97 3.30 -19.62
C ASN A 160 -10.85 4.62 -20.40
N THR A 161 -10.94 5.77 -19.73
CA THR A 161 -10.80 7.09 -20.36
C THR A 161 -9.38 7.33 -20.90
N HIS A 162 -8.35 6.76 -20.25
CA HIS A 162 -6.94 7.00 -20.60
C HIS A 162 -6.27 5.77 -21.23
N THR A 163 -7.02 4.91 -21.92
CA THR A 163 -6.52 3.65 -22.50
C THR A 163 -5.27 3.84 -23.39
N LYS A 164 -5.21 4.93 -24.16
CA LYS A 164 -4.05 5.24 -25.02
C LYS A 164 -2.78 5.57 -24.23
N VAL A 165 -2.93 6.22 -23.08
CA VAL A 165 -1.82 6.60 -22.20
C VAL A 165 -1.21 5.37 -21.54
N PHE A 166 -2.05 4.39 -21.19
CA PHE A 166 -1.62 3.12 -20.58
C PHE A 166 -1.19 2.04 -21.57
N ALA A 167 -1.12 2.32 -22.88
CA ALA A 167 -0.82 1.29 -23.89
C ALA A 167 0.50 0.53 -23.64
N ASN A 168 1.51 1.20 -23.07
CA ASN A 168 2.82 0.61 -22.78
C ASN A 168 3.00 0.18 -21.30
N ASN A 169 2.16 0.69 -20.38
CA ASN A 169 2.18 0.37 -18.94
C ASN A 169 0.80 -0.16 -18.57
N SER A 170 0.53 -1.41 -18.96
CA SER A 170 -0.80 -1.99 -18.81
C SER A 170 -1.20 -2.10 -17.35
N LEU A 171 -2.31 -1.44 -16.98
CA LEU A 171 -2.98 -1.58 -15.69
C LEU A 171 -3.94 -2.78 -15.70
N SER A 172 -3.52 -3.90 -16.30
CA SER A 172 -4.36 -5.10 -16.46
C SER A 172 -4.86 -5.61 -15.11
N PHE A 173 -3.99 -5.63 -14.11
CA PHE A 173 -4.35 -6.07 -12.76
C PHE A 173 -5.39 -5.16 -12.13
N GLU A 174 -5.13 -3.86 -12.07
CA GLU A 174 -6.05 -2.88 -11.47
C GLU A 174 -7.40 -2.89 -12.18
N LYS A 175 -7.39 -2.99 -13.52
CA LYS A 175 -8.62 -3.07 -14.31
C LYS A 175 -9.43 -4.32 -13.99
N ALA A 176 -8.80 -5.50 -14.05
CA ALA A 176 -9.45 -6.77 -13.74
C ALA A 176 -9.95 -6.79 -12.28
N TYR A 177 -9.17 -6.23 -11.36
CA TYR A 177 -9.55 -6.15 -9.95
C TYR A 177 -10.77 -5.25 -9.75
N CYS A 178 -10.83 -4.08 -10.40
CA CYS A 178 -12.02 -3.25 -10.37
C CYS A 178 -13.24 -3.96 -10.97
N GLU A 179 -13.09 -4.67 -12.08
CA GLU A 179 -14.18 -5.46 -12.69
C GLU A 179 -14.67 -6.57 -11.76
N TYR A 180 -13.75 -7.31 -11.13
CA TYR A 180 -14.04 -8.33 -10.13
C TYR A 180 -14.81 -7.77 -8.94
N ARG A 181 -14.34 -6.66 -8.35
CA ARG A 181 -14.99 -5.99 -7.19
C ARG A 181 -16.36 -5.41 -7.54
N LEU A 182 -16.62 -5.10 -8.81
CA LEU A 182 -17.93 -4.65 -9.31
C LEU A 182 -18.82 -5.81 -9.76
N ASN A 183 -18.47 -7.05 -9.42
CA ASN A 183 -19.21 -8.27 -9.77
C ASN A 183 -19.34 -8.50 -11.29
N ARG A 184 -18.33 -8.09 -12.07
CA ARG A 184 -18.24 -8.29 -13.52
C ARG A 184 -17.22 -9.39 -13.82
N ILE A 185 -17.53 -10.60 -13.39
CA ILE A 185 -16.55 -11.70 -13.28
C ILE A 185 -16.04 -12.11 -14.67
N GLU A 186 -16.89 -12.13 -15.69
CA GLU A 186 -16.53 -12.47 -17.07
C GLU A 186 -15.64 -11.41 -17.71
N ASN A 187 -15.87 -10.13 -17.39
CA ASN A 187 -15.01 -9.05 -17.86
C ASN A 187 -13.63 -9.13 -17.20
N ALA A 188 -13.60 -9.38 -15.88
CA ALA A 188 -12.36 -9.56 -15.14
C ALA A 188 -11.53 -10.72 -15.74
N LEU A 189 -12.17 -11.87 -16.01
CA LEU A 189 -11.55 -13.00 -16.69
C LEU A 189 -10.93 -12.59 -18.02
N LYS A 190 -11.71 -11.95 -18.90
CA LYS A 190 -11.24 -11.50 -20.21
C LYS A 190 -10.07 -10.53 -20.12
N THR A 191 -10.09 -9.60 -19.16
CA THR A 191 -9.01 -8.64 -18.93
C THR A 191 -7.74 -9.34 -18.48
N ILE A 192 -7.83 -10.36 -17.62
CA ILE A 192 -6.68 -11.16 -17.18
C ILE A 192 -6.08 -11.96 -18.34
N GLU A 193 -6.92 -12.64 -19.12
CA GLU A 193 -6.49 -13.45 -20.27
C GLU A 193 -5.87 -12.59 -21.38
N SER A 194 -6.33 -11.35 -21.54
CA SER A 194 -5.82 -10.40 -22.54
C SER A 194 -4.60 -9.60 -22.06
N ALA A 195 -4.09 -9.84 -20.84
CA ALA A 195 -2.96 -9.09 -20.31
C ALA A 195 -1.65 -9.44 -21.04
N ASN A 196 -0.92 -8.41 -21.48
CA ASN A 196 0.35 -8.57 -22.20
C ASN A 196 1.43 -9.27 -21.36
N GLN A 197 1.40 -9.10 -20.04
CA GLN A 197 2.33 -9.73 -19.11
C GLN A 197 1.54 -10.40 -17.99
N GLN A 198 1.77 -11.69 -17.79
CA GLN A 198 1.23 -12.43 -16.67
C GLN A 198 2.12 -12.22 -15.45
N THR A 199 1.52 -11.75 -14.36
CA THR A 199 2.20 -11.48 -13.08
C THR A 199 1.56 -12.33 -11.98
N ASP A 200 2.26 -12.54 -10.86
CA ASP A 200 1.73 -13.33 -9.75
C ASP A 200 0.42 -12.72 -9.20
N LYS A 201 0.34 -11.38 -9.15
CA LYS A 201 -0.89 -10.66 -8.77
C LYS A 201 -2.07 -10.98 -9.69
N LEU A 202 -1.84 -11.03 -11.01
CA LEU A 202 -2.87 -11.42 -11.97
C LEU A 202 -3.27 -12.89 -11.80
N LYS A 203 -2.30 -13.76 -11.52
CA LYS A 203 -2.53 -15.19 -11.30
C LYS A 203 -3.35 -15.46 -10.02
N GLU A 204 -3.10 -14.72 -8.96
CA GLU A 204 -3.89 -14.76 -7.73
C GLU A 204 -5.33 -14.34 -7.98
N LEU A 205 -5.52 -13.20 -8.66
CA LEU A 205 -6.86 -12.74 -9.04
C LEU A 205 -7.55 -13.73 -10.00
N TYR A 206 -6.80 -14.36 -10.90
CA TYR A 206 -7.31 -15.39 -11.81
C TYR A 206 -7.88 -16.59 -11.04
N GLY A 207 -7.17 -17.11 -10.03
CA GLY A 207 -7.68 -18.16 -9.15
C GLY A 207 -8.99 -17.76 -8.47
N GLN A 208 -9.07 -16.53 -7.95
CA GLN A 208 -10.31 -16.00 -7.35
C GLN A 208 -11.46 -15.88 -8.35
N VAL A 209 -11.17 -15.44 -9.59
CA VAL A 209 -12.15 -15.35 -10.67
C VAL A 209 -12.66 -16.73 -11.07
N LEU A 210 -11.76 -17.71 -11.24
CA LEU A 210 -12.15 -19.09 -11.58
C LEU A 210 -13.02 -19.73 -10.49
N TYR A 211 -12.68 -19.51 -9.22
CA TYR A 211 -13.51 -19.97 -8.09
C TYR A 211 -14.93 -19.37 -8.17
N ARG A 212 -15.06 -18.08 -8.46
CA ARG A 212 -16.35 -17.39 -8.60
C ARG A 212 -17.15 -17.83 -9.83
N LEU A 213 -16.48 -18.36 -10.85
CA LEU A 213 -17.10 -18.97 -12.03
C LEU A 213 -17.35 -20.47 -11.87
N GLU A 214 -17.10 -21.03 -10.68
CA GLU A 214 -17.26 -22.46 -10.36
C GLU A 214 -16.40 -23.37 -11.26
N ARG A 215 -15.28 -22.85 -11.79
CA ARG A 215 -14.29 -23.60 -12.60
C ARG A 215 -13.23 -24.21 -11.68
N TYR A 216 -13.65 -25.13 -10.82
CA TYR A 216 -12.85 -25.56 -9.68
C TYR A 216 -11.60 -26.36 -10.07
N ASP A 217 -11.67 -27.20 -11.12
CA ASP A 217 -10.50 -27.94 -11.62
C ASP A 217 -9.35 -27.02 -12.04
N GLU A 218 -9.65 -25.97 -12.80
CA GLU A 218 -8.67 -24.98 -13.25
C GLU A 218 -8.18 -24.12 -12.08
N CYS A 219 -9.11 -23.74 -11.19
CA CYS A 219 -8.80 -22.99 -9.98
C CYS A 219 -7.80 -23.73 -9.08
N LEU A 220 -7.99 -25.05 -8.92
CA LEU A 220 -7.12 -25.91 -8.15
C LEU A 220 -5.70 -25.93 -8.73
N ALA A 221 -5.57 -26.08 -10.05
CA ALA A 221 -4.27 -26.05 -10.72
C ALA A 221 -3.54 -24.72 -10.51
N VAL A 222 -4.27 -23.59 -10.57
CA VAL A 222 -3.72 -22.25 -10.34
C VAL A 222 -3.21 -22.09 -8.90
N TYR A 223 -4.02 -22.44 -7.90
CA TYR A 223 -3.61 -22.30 -6.50
C TYR A 223 -2.51 -23.27 -6.09
N ARG A 224 -2.46 -24.51 -6.64
CA ARG A 224 -1.33 -25.42 -6.41
C ARG A 224 -0.02 -24.80 -6.88
N ASP A 225 -0.02 -24.17 -8.05
CA ASP A 225 1.18 -23.52 -8.58
C ASP A 225 1.58 -22.29 -7.75
N LEU A 226 0.61 -21.46 -7.33
CA LEU A 226 0.87 -20.31 -6.46
C LEU A 226 1.47 -20.71 -5.12
N VAL A 227 0.89 -21.70 -4.41
CA VAL A 227 1.42 -22.17 -3.12
C VAL A 227 2.83 -22.77 -3.27
N ARG A 228 3.12 -23.40 -4.41
CA ARG A 228 4.45 -23.99 -4.65
C ARG A 228 5.53 -22.95 -4.94
N ASN A 229 5.18 -21.86 -5.62
CA ASN A 229 6.14 -20.94 -6.21
C ASN A 229 6.22 -19.57 -5.50
N SER A 230 5.25 -19.22 -4.65
CA SER A 230 5.27 -17.99 -3.86
C SER A 230 6.00 -18.18 -2.53
N GLN A 231 6.86 -17.24 -2.16
CA GLN A 231 7.55 -17.19 -0.85
C GLN A 231 7.35 -15.81 -0.25
N ASP A 232 6.18 -15.61 0.37
CA ASP A 232 5.80 -14.38 1.04
C ASP A 232 4.89 -14.66 2.25
N ASP A 233 4.49 -13.60 2.95
CA ASP A 233 3.72 -13.68 4.19
C ASP A 233 2.26 -14.16 3.99
N TYR A 234 1.83 -14.42 2.74
CA TYR A 234 0.44 -14.78 2.40
C TYR A 234 0.24 -16.28 2.12
N ASP A 235 1.21 -17.13 2.46
CA ASP A 235 1.15 -18.58 2.21
C ASP A 235 -0.06 -19.26 2.89
N GLU A 236 -0.36 -18.89 4.13
CA GLU A 236 -1.48 -19.46 4.89
C GLU A 236 -2.84 -19.09 4.29
N GLU A 237 -3.02 -17.85 3.83
CA GLU A 237 -4.22 -17.41 3.11
C GLU A 237 -4.38 -18.16 1.78
N ARG A 238 -3.28 -18.40 1.05
CA ARG A 238 -3.34 -19.18 -0.21
C ARG A 238 -3.68 -20.65 0.04
N LYS A 239 -3.11 -21.27 1.07
CA LYS A 239 -3.48 -22.64 1.49
C LYS A 239 -4.95 -22.72 1.89
N THR A 240 -5.46 -21.71 2.58
CA THR A 240 -6.88 -21.60 2.94
C THR A 240 -7.75 -21.52 1.69
N ASN A 241 -7.38 -20.68 0.72
CA ASN A 241 -8.09 -20.58 -0.55
C ASN A 241 -8.05 -21.89 -1.34
N LEU A 242 -6.89 -22.55 -1.42
CA LEU A 242 -6.72 -23.86 -2.06
C LEU A 242 -7.63 -24.92 -1.41
N SER A 243 -7.68 -24.97 -0.08
CA SER A 243 -8.56 -25.86 0.68
C SER A 243 -10.04 -25.59 0.39
N ALA A 244 -10.44 -24.32 0.23
CA ALA A 244 -11.80 -23.96 -0.16
C ALA A 244 -12.16 -24.48 -1.56
N VAL A 245 -11.22 -24.46 -2.52
CA VAL A 245 -11.44 -25.07 -3.85
C VAL A 245 -11.75 -26.56 -3.72
N VAL A 246 -10.92 -27.30 -2.99
CA VAL A 246 -11.12 -28.75 -2.78
C VAL A 246 -12.44 -29.05 -2.09
N ALA A 247 -12.82 -28.25 -1.09
CA ALA A 247 -14.11 -28.37 -0.42
C ALA A 247 -15.28 -28.12 -1.36
N ALA A 248 -15.17 -27.15 -2.27
CA ALA A 248 -16.18 -26.86 -3.28
C ALA A 248 -16.32 -28.02 -4.29
N GLN A 249 -15.23 -28.58 -4.79
CA GLN A 249 -15.25 -29.76 -5.67
C GLN A 249 -15.97 -30.95 -5.02
N SER A 250 -15.72 -31.18 -3.73
CA SER A 250 -16.41 -32.26 -3.01
C SER A 250 -17.92 -32.06 -2.92
N ASN A 251 -18.34 -30.83 -2.60
CA ASN A 251 -19.75 -30.55 -2.38
C ASN A 251 -20.55 -30.50 -3.67
N TRP A 252 -20.01 -29.82 -4.68
CA TRP A 252 -20.73 -29.46 -5.91
C TRP A 252 -20.45 -30.42 -7.07
N GLU A 253 -19.21 -30.86 -7.25
CA GLU A 253 -18.82 -31.77 -8.34
C GLU A 253 -18.83 -33.25 -7.91
N LYS A 254 -19.02 -33.52 -6.60
CA LYS A 254 -18.99 -34.88 -6.01
C LYS A 254 -17.69 -35.65 -6.28
N VAL A 255 -16.60 -34.91 -6.45
CA VAL A 255 -15.25 -35.45 -6.61
C VAL A 255 -14.68 -35.81 -5.23
N VAL A 256 -13.90 -36.89 -5.16
CA VAL A 256 -13.14 -37.23 -3.95
C VAL A 256 -12.04 -36.18 -3.75
N PRO A 257 -12.06 -35.43 -2.63
CA PRO A 257 -11.05 -34.41 -2.33
C PRO A 257 -9.63 -34.93 -2.39
N GLU A 258 -8.74 -34.17 -3.04
CA GLU A 258 -7.31 -34.41 -2.90
C GLU A 258 -6.88 -34.17 -1.45
N ASN A 259 -6.03 -35.05 -0.92
CA ASN A 259 -5.37 -34.81 0.35
C ASN A 259 -4.20 -33.83 0.15
N LEU A 260 -4.44 -32.56 0.47
CA LEU A 260 -3.44 -31.49 0.35
C LEU A 260 -2.34 -31.54 1.42
N GLY A 261 -2.46 -32.40 2.45
CA GLY A 261 -1.50 -32.46 3.56
C GLY A 261 -1.47 -31.20 4.44
N LEU A 262 -2.48 -30.32 4.33
CA LEU A 262 -2.59 -29.11 5.12
C LEU A 262 -2.97 -29.46 6.56
N GLN A 263 -2.26 -28.88 7.53
CA GLN A 263 -2.64 -29.03 8.93
C GLN A 263 -3.84 -28.14 9.23
N GLU A 264 -4.78 -28.66 10.02
CA GLU A 264 -5.93 -27.93 10.59
C GLU A 264 -5.46 -26.94 11.68
N GLY A 265 -4.64 -25.96 11.28
CA GLY A 265 -4.03 -24.97 12.16
C GLY A 265 -4.85 -23.69 12.33
N THR A 266 -5.84 -23.46 11.46
CA THR A 266 -6.70 -22.27 11.47
C THR A 266 -8.18 -22.65 11.44
N HIS A 267 -9.05 -21.76 11.92
CA HIS A 267 -10.49 -21.96 11.92
C HIS A 267 -11.04 -22.16 10.50
N GLU A 268 -10.51 -21.42 9.53
CA GLU A 268 -10.90 -21.49 8.12
C GLU A 268 -10.51 -22.83 7.48
N LEU A 269 -9.32 -23.36 7.79
CA LEU A 269 -8.88 -24.68 7.30
C LEU A 269 -9.71 -25.81 7.91
N CYS A 270 -10.04 -25.72 9.20
CA CYS A 270 -10.98 -26.65 9.83
C CYS A 270 -12.36 -26.61 9.16
N TYR A 271 -12.88 -25.41 8.91
CA TYR A 271 -14.16 -25.21 8.24
C TYR A 271 -14.17 -25.83 6.83
N ASN A 272 -13.17 -25.51 6.00
CA ASN A 272 -13.05 -26.05 4.64
C ASN A 272 -12.92 -27.58 4.64
N THR A 273 -12.12 -28.13 5.56
CA THR A 273 -11.97 -29.59 5.71
C THR A 273 -13.30 -30.24 6.09
N ALA A 274 -14.04 -29.65 7.04
CA ALA A 274 -15.38 -30.13 7.37
C ALA A 274 -16.34 -30.06 6.18
N CYS A 275 -16.32 -28.98 5.41
CA CYS A 275 -17.10 -28.86 4.17
C CYS A 275 -16.75 -29.95 3.16
N ALA A 276 -15.47 -30.29 2.98
CA ALA A 276 -15.05 -31.38 2.11
C ALA A 276 -15.57 -32.75 2.59
N LEU A 277 -15.56 -33.01 3.91
CA LEU A 277 -16.12 -34.24 4.48
C LEU A 277 -17.65 -34.33 4.33
N ILE A 278 -18.35 -33.19 4.46
CA ILE A 278 -19.79 -33.11 4.20
C ILE A 278 -20.10 -33.48 2.75
N GLY A 279 -19.30 -33.01 1.79
CA GLY A 279 -19.44 -33.35 0.37
C GLY A 279 -19.39 -34.85 0.10
N GLN A 280 -18.57 -35.57 0.90
CA GLN A 280 -18.43 -37.03 0.89
C GLN A 280 -19.48 -37.78 1.74
N GLY A 281 -20.36 -37.08 2.45
CA GLY A 281 -21.33 -37.69 3.36
C GLY A 281 -20.76 -38.15 4.72
N GLN A 282 -19.53 -37.78 5.06
CA GLN A 282 -18.85 -38.16 6.31
C GLN A 282 -19.20 -37.22 7.48
N LEU A 283 -20.50 -37.11 7.79
CA LEU A 283 -21.04 -36.10 8.71
C LEU A 283 -20.46 -36.20 10.14
N SER A 284 -20.24 -37.42 10.65
CA SER A 284 -19.69 -37.61 12.01
C SER A 284 -18.22 -37.20 12.13
N GLN A 285 -17.46 -37.19 11.03
CA GLN A 285 -16.09 -36.69 11.02
C GLN A 285 -16.09 -35.16 10.85
N ALA A 286 -16.91 -34.64 9.93
CA ALA A 286 -17.09 -33.20 9.75
C ALA A 286 -17.49 -32.49 11.06
N MET A 287 -18.43 -33.06 11.82
CA MET A 287 -18.85 -32.52 13.12
C MET A 287 -17.69 -32.44 14.12
N ARG A 288 -16.81 -33.45 14.16
CA ARG A 288 -15.65 -33.46 15.06
C ARG A 288 -14.65 -32.36 14.71
N ILE A 289 -14.44 -32.10 13.42
CA ILE A 289 -13.55 -31.03 12.96
C ILE A 289 -14.14 -29.65 13.27
N LEU A 290 -15.45 -29.46 13.06
CA LEU A 290 -16.11 -28.21 13.40
C LEU A 290 -16.04 -27.91 14.91
N GLN A 291 -16.25 -28.91 15.75
CA GLN A 291 -16.11 -28.76 17.21
C GLN A 291 -14.68 -28.39 17.63
N LYS A 292 -13.67 -28.90 16.93
CA LYS A 292 -12.27 -28.52 17.14
C LYS A 292 -11.99 -27.06 16.74
N ALA A 293 -12.76 -26.52 15.79
CA ALA A 293 -12.67 -25.11 15.38
C ALA A 293 -13.42 -24.16 16.32
N GLU A 294 -14.23 -24.63 17.28
CA GLU A 294 -14.94 -23.76 18.23
C GLU A 294 -14.19 -23.57 19.56
N GLY A 295 -13.19 -24.41 19.84
CA GLY A 295 -12.40 -24.41 21.08
C GLY A 295 -11.03 -23.77 20.92
#